data_AF-A0A2E0PXM7-F1
#
_entry.id   AF-A0A2E0PXM7-F1
#
_cell.length_a   1.000
_cell.length_b   1.000
_cell.length_c   1.000
_cell.angle_alpha   90.00
_cell.angle_beta   90.00
_cell.angle_gamma   90.00
#
_symmetry.space_group_name_H-M   'P 1'
#
loop_
_entity.id
_entity.type
_entity.pdbx_description
1 polymer ?
#
loop_
_entity_poly.entity_id
_entity_poly.type
_entity_poly.pdbx_seq_one_letter_code
_entity_poly.pdbx_strand_id
1 'polypeptide(L)'
;MNKKLAIIFIAISTLTTACVTPSVKEYTGPDGRSVKTVKCSKSPEKCFITASSSCSGGTYQVVTSESHAGGLIADILPGPVTWYGMTYICGPSDGKMPYFAFKGREFTLPDPPPEPIQVE
;
A
#
# COMPACT_ATOMS: atom_id res chain seq x y z
N MET A 1 -54.10 3.65 -18.03
CA MET A 1 -53.22 3.46 -16.85
C MET A 1 -51.79 3.74 -17.29
N ASN A 2 -51.20 4.79 -16.73
CA ASN A 2 -50.21 5.63 -17.42
C ASN A 2 -48.77 5.14 -17.18
N LYS A 3 -48.12 4.65 -18.24
CA LYS A 3 -46.73 4.13 -18.25
C LYS A 3 -45.63 5.18 -17.99
N LYS A 4 -45.97 6.42 -17.61
CA LYS A 4 -45.01 7.53 -17.45
C LYS A 4 -44.54 7.77 -16.02
N LEU A 5 -45.00 6.98 -15.04
CA LEU A 5 -44.79 7.25 -13.62
C LEU A 5 -43.94 6.20 -12.89
N ALA A 6 -43.09 5.46 -13.59
CA ALA A 6 -42.24 4.41 -13.02
C ALA A 6 -40.76 4.53 -13.41
N ILE A 7 -40.30 5.74 -13.75
CA ILE A 7 -38.91 6.00 -14.19
C ILE A 7 -38.13 6.87 -13.17
N ILE A 8 -38.72 7.25 -12.04
CA ILE A 8 -38.14 8.24 -11.10
C ILE A 8 -37.80 7.61 -9.73
N PHE A 9 -37.38 6.34 -9.67
CA PHE A 9 -36.93 5.72 -8.41
C PHE A 9 -35.79 4.70 -8.58
N ILE A 10 -34.91 4.91 -9.55
CA ILE A 10 -33.60 4.22 -9.60
C ILE A 10 -32.53 5.27 -9.38
N ALA A 11 -32.60 5.93 -8.22
CA ALA A 11 -31.49 6.69 -7.65
C ALA A 11 -30.48 5.66 -7.16
N ILE A 12 -29.62 5.24 -8.09
CA ILE A 12 -28.49 4.35 -7.85
C ILE A 12 -27.63 5.01 -6.78
N SER A 13 -27.72 4.48 -5.57
CA SER A 13 -26.82 4.76 -4.47
C SER A 13 -25.46 4.18 -4.85
N THR A 14 -24.64 4.95 -5.55
CA THR A 14 -23.23 4.65 -5.76
C THR A 14 -22.52 4.80 -4.41
N LEU A 15 -22.40 3.70 -3.68
CA LEU A 15 -21.43 3.58 -2.60
C LEU A 15 -20.05 3.79 -3.22
N THR A 16 -19.52 5.00 -3.10
CA THR A 16 -18.12 5.29 -3.37
C THR A 16 -17.30 4.63 -2.27
N THR A 17 -16.87 3.39 -2.51
CA THR A 17 -15.78 2.81 -1.76
C THR A 17 -14.57 3.73 -1.94
N ALA A 18 -14.17 4.41 -0.87
CA ALA A 18 -12.95 5.21 -0.85
C ALA A 18 -11.75 4.27 -1.03
N CYS A 19 -11.41 3.98 -2.29
CA CYS A 19 -10.22 3.23 -2.63
C CYS A 19 -9.04 4.17 -2.37
N VAL A 20 -8.42 4.04 -1.19
CA VAL A 20 -7.18 4.74 -0.84
C VAL A 20 -6.12 4.23 -1.82
N THR A 21 -5.94 4.95 -2.91
CA THR A 21 -5.05 4.54 -4.00
C THR A 21 -3.62 4.80 -3.52
N PRO A 22 -2.74 3.80 -3.49
CA PRO A 22 -1.34 4.02 -3.16
C PRO A 22 -0.74 5.03 -4.15
N SER A 23 -0.12 6.08 -3.61
CA SER A 23 0.47 7.14 -4.43
C SER A 23 1.76 6.64 -5.07
N VAL A 24 1.83 6.73 -6.40
CA VAL A 24 3.04 6.45 -7.18
C VAL A 24 3.71 7.79 -7.46
N LYS A 25 4.98 7.92 -7.08
CA LYS A 25 5.85 9.04 -7.47
C LYS A 25 6.73 8.60 -8.62
N GLU A 26 6.94 9.46 -9.60
CA GLU A 26 7.72 9.17 -10.80
C GLU A 26 8.76 10.25 -11.03
N TYR A 27 9.97 9.85 -11.42
CA TYR A 27 11.07 10.75 -11.77
C TYR A 27 12.00 10.10 -12.80
N THR A 28 12.80 10.92 -13.50
CA THR A 28 13.80 10.43 -14.46
C THR A 28 15.10 10.07 -13.73
N GLY A 29 15.55 8.83 -13.92
CA GLY A 29 16.84 8.34 -13.40
C GLY A 29 18.05 8.85 -14.19
N PRO A 30 19.27 8.71 -13.65
CA PRO A 30 20.51 9.14 -14.31
C PRO A 30 20.82 8.37 -15.61
N ASP A 31 20.16 7.23 -15.82
CA ASP A 31 20.20 6.41 -17.03
C ASP A 31 19.09 6.77 -18.04
N GLY A 32 18.32 7.84 -17.78
CA GLY A 32 17.22 8.31 -18.62
C GLY A 32 15.93 7.50 -18.50
N ARG A 33 15.89 6.43 -17.69
CA ARG A 33 14.69 5.62 -17.49
C ARG A 33 13.76 6.27 -16.47
N SER A 34 12.46 6.02 -16.62
CA SER A 34 11.47 6.43 -15.62
C SER A 34 11.55 5.50 -14.40
N VAL A 35 11.82 6.09 -13.24
CA VAL A 35 11.86 5.43 -11.95
C VAL A 35 10.58 5.76 -11.20
N LYS A 36 9.86 4.73 -10.77
CA LYS A 36 8.60 4.84 -10.04
C LYS A 36 8.79 4.37 -8.61
N THR A 37 8.19 5.06 -7.65
CA THR A 37 8.21 4.71 -6.23
C THR A 37 6.79 4.62 -5.71
N VAL A 38 6.45 3.53 -5.04
CA VAL A 38 5.15 3.30 -4.42
C VAL A 38 5.32 3.07 -2.93
N LYS A 39 4.33 3.54 -2.15
CA LYS A 39 4.19 3.25 -0.72
C LYS A 39 2.88 2.53 -0.46
N CYS A 40 2.94 1.49 0.36
CA CYS A 40 1.79 0.66 0.77
C CYS A 40 1.84 0.43 2.28
N SER A 41 0.70 0.14 2.88
CA SER A 41 0.61 -0.18 4.31
C SER A 41 -0.08 -1.51 4.53
N LYS A 42 0.16 -2.10 5.72
CA LYS A 42 -0.32 -3.39 6.20
C LYS A 42 0.27 -4.60 5.49
N SER A 43 0.41 -4.55 4.16
CA SER A 43 0.91 -5.69 3.39
C SER A 43 1.63 -5.26 2.09
N PRO A 44 2.63 -6.03 1.61
CA PRO A 44 3.39 -5.70 0.42
C PRO A 44 2.63 -5.99 -0.90
N GLU A 45 1.55 -6.79 -0.88
CA GLU A 45 0.84 -7.21 -2.09
C GLU A 45 0.29 -6.03 -2.89
N LYS A 46 -0.19 -4.99 -2.20
CA LYS A 46 -0.65 -3.76 -2.85
C LYS A 46 0.47 -3.09 -3.65
N CYS A 47 1.71 -3.17 -3.19
CA CYS A 47 2.85 -2.58 -3.89
C CYS A 47 3.14 -3.35 -5.18
N PHE A 48 3.01 -4.67 -5.18
CA PHE A 48 3.13 -5.48 -6.40
C PHE A 48 2.02 -5.18 -7.42
N ILE A 49 0.77 -5.11 -6.95
CA ILE A 49 -0.40 -4.81 -7.80
C ILE A 49 -0.26 -3.41 -8.41
N THR A 50 0.13 -2.42 -7.61
CA THR A 50 0.31 -1.05 -8.11
C THR A 50 1.49 -0.93 -9.05
N ALA A 51 2.60 -1.63 -8.79
CA ALA A 51 3.74 -1.63 -9.68
C ALA A 51 3.40 -2.20 -11.05
N SER A 52 2.79 -3.39 -11.10
CA SER A 52 2.37 -4.00 -12.37
C SER A 52 1.36 -3.12 -13.11
N SER A 53 0.35 -2.60 -12.41
CA SER A 53 -0.65 -1.69 -12.98
C SER A 53 -0.04 -0.42 -13.56
N SER A 54 0.91 0.20 -12.84
CA SER A 54 1.61 1.40 -13.30
C SER A 54 2.55 1.18 -14.49
N CYS A 55 2.86 -0.08 -14.80
CA CYS A 55 3.58 -0.53 -15.97
C CYS A 55 2.64 -1.17 -17.02
N SER A 56 1.36 -0.77 -17.02
CA SER A 56 0.34 -1.25 -17.97
C SER A 56 0.12 -2.76 -17.93
N GLY A 57 0.30 -3.39 -16.77
CA GLY A 57 0.24 -4.84 -16.58
C GLY A 57 1.50 -5.58 -17.05
N GLY A 58 2.53 -4.87 -17.48
CA GLY A 58 3.81 -5.42 -17.93
C GLY A 58 4.76 -5.76 -16.79
N THR A 59 5.97 -6.18 -17.17
CA THR A 59 7.04 -6.50 -16.23
C THR A 59 7.70 -5.23 -15.68
N TYR A 60 8.33 -5.37 -14.52
CA TYR A 60 9.12 -4.33 -13.89
C TYR A 60 10.31 -4.94 -13.15
N GLN A 61 11.37 -4.15 -13.01
CA GLN A 61 12.52 -4.48 -12.18
C GLN A 61 12.44 -3.69 -10.87
N VAL A 62 12.55 -4.37 -9.74
CA VAL A 62 12.63 -3.70 -8.44
C VAL A 62 14.06 -3.25 -8.19
N VAL A 63 14.24 -1.96 -7.93
CA VAL A 63 15.54 -1.32 -7.67
C VAL A 63 15.86 -1.33 -6.18
N THR A 64 14.88 -0.98 -5.35
CA THR A 64 15.00 -1.03 -3.89
C THR A 64 13.65 -1.30 -3.24
N SER A 65 13.68 -1.94 -2.08
CA SER A 65 12.51 -2.19 -1.24
C SER A 65 12.86 -2.06 0.22
N GLU A 66 11.91 -1.62 1.02
CA GLU A 66 12.08 -1.46 2.47
C GLU A 66 10.72 -1.54 3.18
N SER A 67 10.75 -1.90 4.46
CA SER A 67 9.59 -1.77 5.33
C SER A 67 9.95 -1.01 6.61
N HIS A 68 8.97 -0.40 7.25
CA HIS A 68 9.17 0.30 8.54
C HIS A 68 7.86 0.38 9.32
N ALA A 69 7.97 0.59 10.64
CA ALA A 69 6.82 0.86 11.49
C ALA A 69 6.34 2.31 11.32
N GLY A 70 5.03 2.51 11.22
CA GLY A 70 4.41 3.81 11.04
C GLY A 70 2.98 3.86 11.59
N GLY A 71 2.38 5.05 11.55
CA GLY A 71 1.00 5.28 11.95
C GLY A 71 0.00 4.81 10.89
N LEU A 72 -1.29 4.82 11.23
CA LEU A 72 -2.37 4.42 10.31
C LEU A 72 -2.54 5.39 9.12
N ILE A 73 -2.23 6.68 9.33
CA ILE A 73 -2.47 7.75 8.35
C ILE A 73 -1.16 8.18 7.66
N ALA A 74 -0.04 8.13 8.39
CA ALA A 74 1.27 8.53 7.90
C ALA A 74 2.38 7.66 8.52
N ASP A 75 3.45 7.49 7.76
CA ASP A 75 4.63 6.72 8.10
C ASP A 75 5.68 7.47 8.93
N ILE A 76 5.40 8.73 9.29
CA ILE A 76 6.38 9.61 9.97
C ILE A 76 6.52 9.33 11.47
N LEU A 77 5.47 8.83 12.12
CA LEU A 77 5.50 8.46 13.53
C LEU A 77 5.46 6.93 13.66
N PRO A 78 6.36 6.31 14.42
CA PRO A 78 6.33 4.88 14.65
C PRO A 78 5.01 4.48 15.29
N GLY A 79 4.39 3.43 14.77
CA GLY A 79 3.08 2.97 15.19
C GLY A 79 2.85 1.51 14.81
N PRO A 80 1.65 0.98 15.04
CA PRO A 80 1.36 -0.45 14.91
C PRO A 80 1.24 -0.93 13.46
N VAL A 81 1.43 -0.06 12.47
CA VAL A 81 1.24 -0.38 11.06
C VAL A 81 2.58 -0.50 10.37
N THR A 82 2.82 -1.64 9.74
CA THR A 82 3.95 -1.79 8.83
C THR A 82 3.65 -1.09 7.50
N TRP A 83 4.55 -0.21 7.12
CA TRP A 83 4.61 0.42 5.81
C TRP A 83 5.67 -0.25 4.95
N TYR A 84 5.42 -0.27 3.65
CA TYR A 84 6.25 -0.89 2.63
C TYR A 84 6.54 0.16 1.55
N GLY A 85 7.81 0.37 1.25
CA GLY A 85 8.28 1.21 0.16
C GLY A 85 8.93 0.36 -0.93
N MET A 86 8.60 0.65 -2.19
CA MET A 86 9.21 -0.02 -3.34
C MET A 86 9.53 0.98 -4.44
N THR A 87 10.76 0.93 -4.94
CA THR A 87 11.19 1.67 -6.14
C THR A 87 11.44 0.67 -7.26
N TYR A 88 10.91 0.95 -8.45
CA TYR A 88 10.94 0.04 -9.58
C TYR A 88 10.99 0.81 -10.90
N ILE A 89 11.42 0.10 -11.96
CA ILE A 89 11.50 0.61 -13.32
C ILE A 89 10.69 -0.34 -14.21
N CYS A 90 9.78 0.21 -15.01
CA CYS A 90 9.03 -0.60 -15.97
C CYS A 90 9.96 -1.13 -17.08
N GLY A 91 9.76 -2.39 -17.47
CA GLY A 91 10.59 -3.05 -18.48
C GLY A 91 11.06 -4.44 -18.05
N PRO A 92 12.15 -4.95 -18.64
CA PRO A 92 12.68 -6.28 -18.32
C PRO A 92 12.96 -6.44 -16.83
N SER A 93 12.48 -7.53 -16.25
CA SER A 93 12.76 -7.91 -14.86
C SER A 93 13.99 -8.82 -14.80
N ASP A 94 14.72 -8.75 -13.69
CA ASP A 94 15.77 -9.72 -13.35
C ASP A 94 15.20 -10.96 -12.64
N GLY A 95 13.87 -11.06 -12.50
CA GLY A 95 13.18 -12.17 -11.87
C GLY A 95 13.28 -12.20 -10.35
N LYS A 96 13.86 -11.17 -9.73
CA LYS A 96 14.04 -11.12 -8.28
C LYS A 96 12.84 -10.46 -7.60
N MET A 97 12.28 -11.18 -6.63
CA MET A 97 11.27 -10.61 -5.73
C MET A 97 11.95 -9.78 -4.64
N PRO A 98 11.39 -8.62 -4.26
CA PRO A 98 11.91 -7.83 -3.15
C PRO A 98 11.66 -8.49 -1.80
N TYR A 99 12.59 -8.28 -0.88
CA TYR A 99 12.54 -8.81 0.48
C TYR A 99 11.89 -7.83 1.48
N PHE A 100 11.79 -6.53 1.16
CA PHE A 100 11.28 -5.48 2.06
C PHE A 100 11.95 -5.46 3.44
N ALA A 101 13.27 -5.38 3.47
CA ALA A 101 14.04 -5.33 4.71
C ALA A 101 13.52 -4.23 5.65
N PHE A 102 13.29 -4.58 6.92
CA PHE A 102 12.80 -3.64 7.92
C PHE A 102 13.86 -2.58 8.26
N LYS A 103 13.44 -1.32 8.29
CA LYS A 103 14.27 -0.15 8.59
C LYS A 103 13.60 0.66 9.69
N GLY A 104 14.42 1.19 10.60
CA GLY A 104 13.95 2.02 11.70
C GLY A 104 13.77 1.24 13.00
N ARG A 105 13.08 1.88 13.96
CA ARG A 105 12.87 1.30 15.30
C ARG A 105 11.65 0.41 15.28
N GLU A 106 11.78 -0.78 15.85
CA GLU A 106 10.67 -1.67 16.14
C GLU A 106 9.65 -0.95 17.03
N PHE A 107 8.36 -1.10 16.75
CA PHE A 107 7.32 -0.64 17.66
C PHE A 107 7.11 -1.71 18.73
N THR A 108 7.54 -1.44 19.96
CA THR A 108 7.24 -2.29 21.13
C THR A 108 5.96 -1.81 21.80
N LEU A 109 4.95 -2.69 21.85
CA LEU A 109 3.78 -2.47 22.69
C LEU A 109 4.22 -2.48 24.18
N PRO A 110 3.65 -1.61 25.04
CA PRO A 110 3.84 -1.75 26.47
C PRO A 110 3.27 -3.10 26.92
N ASP A 111 3.97 -3.78 27.84
CA ASP A 111 3.55 -5.06 28.38
C ASP A 111 2.12 -4.98 28.95
N PRO A 112 1.29 -6.02 28.77
CA PRO A 112 -0.02 -6.05 29.41
C PRO A 112 0.14 -5.92 30.93
N PRO A 113 -0.82 -5.27 31.63
CA PRO A 113 -0.83 -5.27 33.08
C PRO A 113 -0.77 -6.71 33.62
N PRO A 114 -0.06 -6.98 34.72
CA PRO A 114 -0.04 -8.32 35.31
C PRO A 114 -1.47 -8.77 35.59
N GLU A 115 -1.80 -9.99 35.15
CA GLU A 115 -3.10 -10.61 35.37
C GLU A 115 -3.38 -10.67 36.88
N PRO A 116 -4.60 -10.34 37.36
CA PRO A 116 -4.91 -10.41 38.78
C PRO A 116 -4.66 -11.83 39.29
N ILE A 117 -3.87 -11.96 40.36
CA ILE A 117 -3.63 -13.23 41.04
C ILE A 117 -5.00 -13.80 41.43
N GLN A 118 -5.41 -14.89 40.77
CA GLN A 118 -6.58 -15.67 41.18
C GLN A 118 -6.22 -16.34 42.50
N VAL A 119 -6.74 -15.85 43.62
CA VAL A 119 -6.67 -16.53 44.91
C VAL A 119 -7.81 -17.54 44.93
N GLU A 120 -7.47 -18.82 44.82
CA GLU A 120 -8.39 -19.95 45.03
C GLU A 120 -8.72 -20.12 46.52
#